data_AF-A0A944X407-F1
#
_entry.id   AF-A0A944X407-F1
#
_cell.length_a   1.000
_cell.length_b   1.000
_cell.length_c   1.000
_cell.angle_alpha   90.00
_cell.angle_beta   90.00
_cell.angle_gamma   90.00
#
_symmetry.space_group_name_H-M   'P 1'
#
loop_
_entity.id
_entity.type
_entity.pdbx_description
1 polymer ?
#
loop_
_entity_poly.entity_id
_entity_poly.type
_entity_poly.pdbx_seq_one_letter_code
_entity_poly.pdbx_strand_id
1 'polypeptide(L)'
;MKEQNLTAYCGLYCGDCIRYKCKASEIANELLKEVDTHHFSEYANVKRTHMKEFENFDSVISSLKAIVTIKCEKPCRIGGNGCEGECEIIKCAEKKSIEGCWECDKFEKCEKLDFLKPFHANGAINNLKLIKKHGLDNWSKYRDKCYPWL
;
A
#
# COMPACT_ATOMS: atom_id res chain seq x y z
N MET A 1 9.72 15.46 -3.98
CA MET A 1 9.08 14.70 -5.07
C MET A 1 7.85 15.48 -5.51
N LYS A 2 7.57 15.62 -6.81
CA LYS A 2 6.40 16.36 -7.29
C LYS A 2 5.10 15.56 -7.05
N GLU A 3 3.97 16.25 -6.87
CA GLU A 3 2.63 15.64 -6.65
C GLU A 3 2.28 14.61 -7.74
N GLN A 4 2.50 14.98 -9.01
CA GLN A 4 2.30 14.09 -10.15
C GLN A 4 3.01 12.74 -9.97
N ASN A 5 4.26 12.72 -9.47
CA ASN A 5 5.06 11.50 -9.30
C ASN A 5 4.50 10.58 -8.21
N LEU A 6 3.72 11.12 -7.29
CA LEU A 6 3.06 10.37 -6.21
C LEU A 6 1.63 9.95 -6.59
N THR A 7 1.10 10.42 -7.71
CA THR A 7 -0.24 10.08 -8.17
C THR A 7 -0.21 8.81 -9.02
N ALA A 8 -0.73 7.70 -8.48
CA ALA A 8 -0.79 6.42 -9.19
C ALA A 8 -1.84 6.45 -10.33
N TYR A 9 -1.69 5.54 -11.30
CA TYR A 9 -2.62 5.40 -12.42
C TYR A 9 -4.07 5.16 -11.97
N CYS A 10 -4.27 4.48 -10.84
CA CYS A 10 -5.58 4.19 -10.26
C CYS A 10 -6.23 5.36 -9.50
N GLY A 11 -5.57 6.52 -9.41
CA GLY A 11 -6.05 7.67 -8.64
C GLY A 11 -5.70 7.64 -7.15
N LEU A 12 -4.96 6.63 -6.68
CA LEU A 12 -4.40 6.66 -5.33
C LEU A 12 -3.17 7.56 -5.25
N TYR A 13 -2.95 8.16 -4.09
CA TYR A 13 -1.78 8.97 -3.81
C TYR A 13 -0.78 8.18 -2.96
N CYS A 14 0.35 7.80 -3.53
CA CYS A 14 1.39 7.03 -2.84
C CYS A 14 1.93 7.74 -1.59
N GLY A 15 1.83 9.07 -1.52
CA GLY A 15 2.23 9.84 -0.33
C GLY A 15 1.41 9.51 0.92
N ASP A 16 0.21 8.95 0.77
CA ASP A 16 -0.65 8.52 1.89
C ASP A 16 -0.63 6.99 2.10
N CYS A 17 0.05 6.25 1.22
CA CYS A 17 0.05 4.79 1.26
C CYS A 17 0.94 4.30 2.41
N ILE A 18 0.41 3.43 3.29
CA ILE A 18 1.17 2.89 4.43
C ILE A 18 2.42 2.12 4.01
N ARG A 19 2.53 1.71 2.74
CA ARG A 19 3.66 0.96 2.20
C ARG A 19 4.78 1.84 1.69
N TYR A 20 4.45 3.01 1.13
CA TYR A 20 5.47 3.90 0.57
C TYR A 20 6.25 4.56 1.69
N LYS A 21 7.57 4.32 1.74
CA LYS A 21 8.43 4.79 2.86
C LYS A 21 7.85 4.43 4.24
N CYS A 22 7.36 3.20 4.35
CA CYS A 22 6.69 2.67 5.54
C CYS A 22 7.61 2.70 6.77
N LYS A 23 7.35 3.60 7.72
CA LYS A 23 8.08 3.62 9.00
C LYS A 23 7.84 2.35 9.83
N ALA A 24 6.64 1.78 9.75
CA ALA A 24 6.32 0.53 10.45
C ALA A 24 7.17 -0.65 9.95
N SER A 25 7.52 -0.70 8.65
CA SER A 25 8.44 -1.70 8.10
C SER A 25 9.85 -1.58 8.69
N GLU A 26 10.35 -0.35 8.85
CA GLU A 26 11.66 -0.12 9.49
C GLU A 26 11.66 -0.59 10.94
N ILE A 27 10.65 -0.19 11.72
CA ILE A 27 10.51 -0.58 13.13
C ILE A 27 10.33 -2.10 13.28
N ALA A 28 9.51 -2.72 12.42
CA ALA A 28 9.31 -4.16 12.44
C ALA A 28 10.63 -4.91 12.16
N ASN A 29 11.45 -4.42 11.24
CA ASN A 29 12.76 -5.00 10.96
C ASN A 29 13.75 -4.84 12.12
N GLU A 30 13.74 -3.70 12.80
CA GLU A 30 14.55 -3.47 14.02
C GLU A 30 14.11 -4.42 15.14
N LEU A 31 12.81 -4.54 15.40
CA LEU A 31 12.27 -5.46 16.41
C LEU A 31 12.60 -6.92 16.09
N LEU A 32 12.51 -7.34 14.82
CA LEU A 32 12.87 -8.70 14.42
C LEU A 32 14.35 -9.03 14.71
N LYS A 33 15.25 -8.07 14.51
CA LYS A 33 16.68 -8.24 14.84
C LYS A 33 16.90 -8.40 16.34
N GLU A 34 16.20 -7.62 17.16
CA GLU A 34 16.29 -7.70 18.61
C GLU A 34 15.76 -9.03 19.15
N VAL A 35 14.60 -9.47 18.62
CA VAL A 35 14.00 -10.77 18.91
C VAL A 35 14.96 -11.92 18.60
N ASP A 36 15.63 -11.85 17.45
CA ASP A 36 16.58 -12.87 17.00
C ASP A 36 17.86 -12.87 17.86
N THR A 37 18.44 -11.69 18.10
CA THR A 37 19.66 -11.48 18.91
C THR A 37 19.52 -12.09 20.31
N HIS A 38 18.34 -12.02 20.89
CA HIS A 38 18.05 -12.54 22.22
C HIS A 38 17.36 -13.90 22.23
N HIS A 39 17.28 -14.59 21.09
CA HIS A 39 16.67 -15.93 20.96
C HIS A 39 15.26 -16.02 21.56
N PHE A 40 14.42 -15.00 21.33
CA PHE A 40 13.07 -14.94 21.90
C PHE A 40 12.17 -16.10 21.47
N SER A 41 12.44 -16.75 20.35
CA SER A 41 11.72 -17.97 19.93
C SER A 41 11.86 -19.09 20.95
N GLU A 42 13.07 -19.30 21.50
CA GLU A 42 13.31 -20.32 22.54
C GLU A 42 12.63 -19.92 23.85
N TYR A 43 12.73 -18.64 24.22
CA TYR A 43 12.01 -18.12 25.38
C TYR A 43 10.49 -18.32 25.26
N ALA A 44 9.92 -18.05 24.08
CA ALA A 44 8.51 -18.24 23.79
C ALA A 44 8.09 -19.73 23.79
N ASN A 45 8.97 -20.64 23.35
CA ASN A 45 8.77 -22.10 23.42
C ASN A 45 8.59 -22.57 24.87
N VAL A 46 9.36 -22.00 25.80
CA VAL A 46 9.22 -22.30 27.23
C VAL A 46 8.00 -21.58 27.81
N LYS A 47 7.80 -20.29 27.50
CA LYS A 47 6.72 -19.50 28.13
C LYS A 47 5.32 -19.93 27.75
N ARG A 48 5.11 -20.43 26.53
CA ARG A 48 3.77 -20.87 26.08
C ARG A 48 3.18 -22.00 26.93
N THR A 49 3.97 -22.73 27.72
CA THR A 49 3.45 -23.75 28.66
C THR A 49 2.74 -23.15 29.88
N HIS A 50 2.96 -21.86 30.16
CA HIS A 50 2.44 -21.17 31.34
C HIS A 50 1.74 -19.84 31.04
N MET A 51 1.85 -19.33 29.81
CA MET A 51 1.30 -18.05 29.37
C MET A 51 0.76 -18.19 27.93
N LYS A 52 -0.58 -18.23 27.80
CA LYS A 52 -1.28 -18.40 26.52
C LYS A 52 -0.95 -17.32 25.49
N GLU A 53 -0.55 -16.13 25.96
CA GLU A 53 -0.18 -15.00 25.11
C GLU A 53 1.04 -15.33 24.21
N PHE A 54 1.86 -16.31 24.61
CA PHE A 54 2.99 -16.78 23.82
C PHE A 54 2.65 -17.92 22.84
N GLU A 55 1.43 -18.47 22.84
CA GLU A 55 1.03 -19.55 21.92
C GLU A 55 1.16 -19.13 20.45
N ASN A 56 0.84 -17.88 20.15
CA ASN A 56 0.85 -17.34 18.78
C ASN A 56 2.12 -16.57 18.44
N PHE A 57 3.22 -16.77 19.17
CA PHE A 57 4.47 -16.03 18.95
C PHE A 57 4.96 -16.15 17.50
N ASP A 58 4.92 -17.35 16.92
CA ASP A 58 5.36 -17.58 15.53
C ASP A 58 4.48 -16.81 14.52
N SER A 59 3.19 -16.64 14.81
CA SER A 59 2.27 -15.81 14.01
C SER A 59 2.58 -14.31 14.13
N VAL A 60 3.01 -13.84 15.30
CA VAL A 60 3.48 -12.45 15.50
C VAL A 60 4.72 -12.20 14.66
N ILE A 61 5.71 -13.11 14.71
CA ILE A 61 6.93 -13.01 13.90
C ILE A 61 6.62 -13.02 12.41
N SER A 62 5.71 -13.90 11.97
CA SER A 62 5.28 -13.97 10.57
C SER A 62 4.61 -12.66 10.10
N SER A 63 3.79 -12.05 10.96
CA SER A 63 3.12 -10.78 10.68
C SER A 63 4.13 -9.62 10.59
N LEU A 64 5.11 -9.56 11.50
CA LEU A 64 6.19 -8.56 11.43
C LEU A 64 7.00 -8.71 10.14
N LYS A 65 7.36 -9.94 9.75
CA LYS A 65 8.04 -10.21 8.49
C LYS A 65 7.21 -9.73 7.29
N ALA A 66 5.90 -9.95 7.28
CA ALA A 66 5.02 -9.45 6.23
C ALA A 66 4.99 -7.92 6.17
N ILE A 67 4.98 -7.23 7.32
CA ILE A 67 5.07 -5.76 7.37
C ILE A 67 6.40 -5.26 6.79
N VAL A 68 7.49 -5.98 7.02
CA VAL A 68 8.80 -5.66 6.42
C VAL A 68 8.71 -5.75 4.89
N THR A 69 8.15 -6.83 4.34
CA THR A 69 8.17 -7.12 2.90
C THR A 69 7.26 -6.24 2.06
N ILE A 70 6.16 -5.71 2.62
CA ILE A 70 5.22 -4.86 1.85
C ILE A 70 5.77 -3.46 1.53
N LYS A 71 6.94 -3.08 2.06
CA LYS A 71 7.54 -1.75 1.85
C LYS A 71 7.73 -1.44 0.37
N CYS A 72 7.37 -0.22 -0.03
CA CYS A 72 7.62 0.33 -1.35
C CYS A 72 8.62 1.50 -1.28
N GLU A 73 9.68 1.41 -2.07
CA GLU A 73 10.68 2.49 -2.20
C GLU A 73 10.36 3.48 -3.33
N LYS A 74 9.60 3.02 -4.33
CA LYS A 74 9.21 3.80 -5.51
C LYS A 74 7.68 3.89 -5.59
N PRO A 75 7.12 5.10 -5.77
CA PRO A 75 5.71 5.28 -6.12
C PRO A 75 5.36 4.57 -7.42
N CYS A 76 4.10 4.15 -7.54
CA CYS A 76 3.62 3.39 -8.70
C CYS A 76 3.86 4.10 -10.04
N ARG A 77 3.74 5.44 -10.11
CA ARG A 77 3.95 6.18 -11.37
C ARG A 77 5.40 6.14 -11.87
N ILE A 78 6.38 6.10 -10.97
CA ILE A 78 7.80 6.25 -11.34
C ILE A 78 8.57 4.92 -11.27
N GLY A 79 7.91 3.85 -11.68
CA GLY A 79 8.49 2.50 -11.74
C GLY A 79 8.25 1.64 -10.49
N GLY A 80 7.25 1.97 -9.67
CA GLY A 80 6.72 1.05 -8.67
C GLY A 80 5.77 0.05 -9.32
N ASN A 81 5.81 -1.21 -8.89
CA ASN A 81 5.02 -2.28 -9.49
C ASN A 81 3.81 -2.63 -8.60
N GLY A 82 2.91 -1.66 -8.40
CA GLY A 82 1.66 -1.82 -7.64
C GLY A 82 1.74 -2.48 -6.26
N CYS A 83 0.62 -3.04 -5.82
CA CYS A 83 0.48 -3.61 -4.49
C CYS A 83 0.90 -5.09 -4.42
N GLU A 84 0.65 -5.87 -5.46
CA GLU A 84 0.84 -7.33 -5.44
C GLU A 84 1.92 -7.78 -6.43
N GLY A 85 2.78 -6.86 -6.88
CA GLY A 85 3.67 -7.08 -8.02
C GLY A 85 3.01 -6.59 -9.30
N GLU A 86 3.14 -7.35 -10.39
CA GLU A 86 2.74 -6.93 -11.74
C GLU A 86 1.30 -6.39 -11.84
N CYS A 87 1.15 -5.07 -11.74
CA CYS A 87 -0.16 -4.46 -11.54
C CYS A 87 -0.92 -4.31 -12.85
N GLU A 88 -2.07 -4.97 -12.94
CA GLU A 88 -2.93 -4.95 -14.12
C GLU A 88 -3.45 -3.55 -14.48
N ILE A 89 -3.57 -2.63 -13.52
CA ILE A 89 -3.95 -1.23 -13.81
C ILE A 89 -2.82 -0.50 -14.54
N ILE A 90 -1.57 -0.68 -14.09
CA ILE A 90 -0.39 -0.06 -14.72
C ILE A 90 -0.26 -0.57 -16.15
N LYS A 91 -0.25 -1.90 -16.33
CA LYS A 91 -0.22 -2.56 -17.65
C LYS A 91 -1.33 -2.07 -18.57
N CYS A 92 -2.56 -1.92 -18.03
CA CYS A 92 -3.71 -1.45 -18.80
C CYS A 92 -3.54 0.01 -19.26
N ALA A 93 -3.04 0.89 -18.39
CA ALA A 93 -2.80 2.29 -18.72
C ALA A 93 -1.68 2.44 -19.77
N GLU A 94 -0.56 1.72 -19.59
CA GLU A 94 0.55 1.68 -20.54
C GLU A 94 0.11 1.16 -21.91
N LYS A 95 -0.63 0.04 -21.96
CA LYS A 95 -1.14 -0.53 -23.21
C LYS A 95 -2.07 0.43 -23.97
N LYS A 96 -2.79 1.29 -23.24
CA LYS A 96 -3.70 2.29 -23.81
C LYS A 96 -3.01 3.62 -24.09
N SER A 97 -1.74 3.77 -23.73
CA SER A 97 -0.98 5.03 -23.81
C SER A 97 -1.71 6.20 -23.13
N ILE A 98 -2.26 5.96 -21.93
CA ILE A 98 -2.94 6.97 -21.11
C ILE A 98 -2.14 7.27 -19.85
N GLU A 99 -2.17 8.51 -19.39
CA GLU A 99 -1.42 8.96 -18.19
C GLU A 99 -1.99 8.39 -16.88
N GLY A 100 -3.25 7.94 -16.92
CA GLY A 100 -3.92 7.27 -15.83
C GLY A 100 -5.38 7.00 -16.12
N CYS A 101 -6.06 6.29 -15.21
CA CYS A 101 -7.42 5.83 -15.44
C CYS A 101 -8.42 6.99 -15.64
N TRP A 102 -8.12 8.21 -15.21
CA TRP A 102 -8.99 9.38 -15.38
C TRP A 102 -9.19 9.78 -16.85
N GLU A 103 -8.30 9.36 -17.75
CA GLU A 103 -8.43 9.57 -19.20
C GLU A 103 -9.31 8.51 -19.87
N CYS A 104 -9.67 7.43 -19.17
CA CYS A 104 -10.51 6.37 -19.72
C CYS A 104 -11.99 6.61 -19.42
N ASP A 105 -12.84 6.81 -20.42
CA ASP A 105 -14.29 7.07 -20.23
C ASP A 105 -15.06 6.00 -19.45
N LYS A 106 -14.48 4.81 -19.29
CA LYS A 106 -15.09 3.67 -18.59
C LYS A 106 -14.58 3.50 -17.15
N PHE A 107 -13.74 4.40 -16.62
CA PHE A 107 -13.08 4.19 -15.33
C PHE A 107 -14.07 3.98 -14.17
N GLU A 108 -15.22 4.67 -14.19
CA GLU A 108 -16.23 4.58 -13.12
C GLU A 108 -16.84 3.18 -12.96
N LYS A 109 -16.79 2.36 -14.03
CA LYS A 109 -17.32 0.98 -14.06
C LYS A 109 -16.22 -0.05 -14.33
N CYS A 110 -14.96 0.33 -14.15
CA CYS A 110 -13.83 -0.54 -14.48
C CYS A 110 -13.56 -1.54 -13.36
N GLU A 111 -13.88 -2.81 -13.60
CA GLU A 111 -13.68 -3.91 -12.63
C GLU A 111 -12.22 -4.09 -12.20
N LYS A 112 -11.25 -3.63 -13.02
CA LYS A 112 -9.82 -3.67 -12.64
C LYS A 112 -9.50 -2.78 -11.44
N LEU A 113 -10.38 -1.83 -11.10
CA LEU A 113 -10.24 -1.00 -9.90
C LEU A 113 -10.88 -1.64 -8.66
N ASP A 114 -11.63 -2.72 -8.81
CA ASP A 114 -12.43 -3.29 -7.71
C ASP A 114 -11.58 -3.89 -6.59
N PHE A 115 -10.39 -4.39 -6.88
CA PHE A 115 -9.47 -4.91 -5.86
C PHE A 115 -9.02 -3.82 -4.86
N LEU A 116 -9.17 -2.54 -5.21
CA LEU A 116 -8.85 -1.42 -4.33
C LEU A 116 -9.94 -1.18 -3.28
N LYS A 117 -11.19 -1.60 -3.54
CA LYS A 117 -12.36 -1.30 -2.68
C LYS A 117 -12.21 -1.78 -1.24
N PRO A 118 -11.67 -2.98 -0.93
CA PRO A 118 -11.50 -3.44 0.45
C PRO A 118 -10.58 -2.53 1.29
N PHE A 119 -9.62 -1.88 0.66
CA PHE A 119 -8.62 -1.05 1.34
C PHE A 119 -8.93 0.45 1.28
N HIS A 120 -9.57 0.89 0.20
CA HIS A 120 -9.69 2.29 -0.18
C HIS A 120 -11.15 2.75 -0.36
N ALA A 121 -12.13 1.88 -0.15
CA ALA A 121 -13.54 2.12 -0.42
C ALA A 121 -13.74 2.72 -1.84
N ASN A 122 -14.41 3.88 -1.94
CA ASN A 122 -14.58 4.61 -3.20
C ASN A 122 -13.46 5.62 -3.49
N GLY A 123 -12.45 5.73 -2.63
CA GLY A 123 -11.42 6.77 -2.70
C GLY A 123 -10.69 6.79 -4.04
N ALA A 124 -10.36 5.62 -4.61
CA ALA A 124 -9.75 5.55 -5.94
C ALA A 124 -10.63 6.20 -7.02
N ILE A 125 -11.92 5.83 -7.10
CA ILE A 125 -12.86 6.36 -8.11
C ILE A 125 -13.11 7.86 -7.90
N ASN A 126 -13.29 8.30 -6.66
CA ASN A 126 -13.49 9.71 -6.34
C ASN A 126 -12.26 10.54 -6.72
N ASN A 127 -11.07 10.04 -6.41
CA ASN A 127 -9.82 10.69 -6.77
C ASN A 127 -9.62 10.76 -8.29
N LEU A 128 -10.00 9.73 -9.06
CA LEU A 128 -9.96 9.80 -10.53
C LEU A 128 -10.84 10.92 -11.07
N LYS A 129 -12.02 11.17 -10.48
CA LYS A 129 -12.89 12.32 -10.83
C LYS A 129 -12.21 13.65 -10.49
N LEU A 130 -11.55 13.73 -9.34
CA LEU A 130 -10.81 14.93 -8.92
C LEU A 130 -9.62 15.21 -9.84
N ILE A 131 -8.85 14.18 -10.23
CA ILE A 131 -7.73 14.32 -11.17
C ILE A 131 -8.25 14.79 -12.53
N LYS A 132 -9.34 14.21 -13.04
CA LYS A 132 -9.97 14.65 -14.31
C LYS A 132 -10.38 16.13 -14.27
N LYS A 133 -10.82 16.62 -13.10
CA LYS A 133 -11.30 18.00 -12.90
C LYS A 133 -10.18 19.01 -12.64
N HIS A 134 -9.17 18.64 -11.85
CA HIS A 134 -8.18 19.57 -11.30
C HIS A 134 -6.77 19.38 -11.87
N GLY A 135 -6.52 18.31 -12.63
CA GLY A 135 -5.22 17.96 -13.15
C GLY A 135 -4.27 17.39 -12.10
N LEU A 136 -3.13 16.85 -12.56
CA LEU A 136 -2.15 16.15 -11.74
C LEU A 136 -1.39 17.02 -10.73
N ASP A 137 -1.37 18.34 -10.94
CA ASP A 137 -0.60 19.26 -10.11
C ASP A 137 -1.39 19.85 -8.94
N ASN A 138 -2.72 19.68 -8.91
CA ASN A 138 -3.58 20.37 -7.96
C ASN A 138 -4.66 19.50 -7.30
N TRP A 139 -4.84 18.25 -7.73
CA TRP A 139 -5.95 17.43 -7.25
C TRP A 139 -5.74 16.97 -5.80
N SER A 140 -4.49 16.79 -5.37
CA SER A 140 -4.21 16.05 -4.12
C SER A 140 -4.80 16.75 -2.90
N LYS A 141 -4.90 18.07 -2.86
CA LYS A 141 -5.51 18.80 -1.74
C LYS A 141 -7.00 18.51 -1.53
N TYR A 142 -7.67 17.90 -2.52
CA TYR A 142 -9.08 17.51 -2.46
C TYR A 142 -9.28 16.01 -2.26
N ARG A 143 -8.18 15.23 -2.21
CA ARG A 143 -8.24 13.78 -2.26
C ARG A 143 -8.96 13.19 -1.05
N ASP A 144 -9.63 12.07 -1.29
CA ASP A 144 -10.15 11.22 -0.23
C ASP A 144 -9.02 10.59 0.57
N LYS A 145 -9.33 10.17 1.80
CA LYS A 145 -8.40 9.41 2.62
C LYS A 145 -8.00 8.13 1.90
N CYS A 146 -6.70 7.82 1.92
CA CYS A 146 -6.20 6.59 1.30
C CYS A 146 -6.81 5.35 1.96
N TYR A 147 -6.90 5.32 3.29
CA TYR A 147 -7.54 4.23 4.02
C TYR A 147 -8.74 4.77 4.80
N PRO A 148 -9.93 4.13 4.72
CA PRO A 148 -11.14 4.63 5.39
C PRO A 148 -11.05 4.75 6.92
N TRP A 149 -10.10 4.05 7.54
CA TRP A 149 -9.89 4.01 8.98
C TRP A 149 -8.83 4.99 9.51
N LEU A 150 -8.14 5.71 8.61
CA LEU A 150 -7.36 6.90 8.97
C LEU A 150 -8.28 8.11 8.91
#